data_AF-A0A1V5ZFF3-F1
#
_entry.id   AF-A0A1V5ZFF3-F1
#
_cell.length_a   1.000
_cell.length_b   1.000
_cell.length_c   1.000
_cell.angle_alpha   90.00
_cell.angle_beta   90.00
_cell.angle_gamma   90.00
#
_symmetry.space_group_name_H-M   'P 1'
#
loop_
_entity.id
_entity.type
_entity.pdbx_description
1 polymer ?
#
loop_
_entity_poly.entity_id
_entity_poly.type
_entity_poly.pdbx_seq_one_letter_code
_entity_poly.pdbx_strand_id
1 'polypeptide(L)'
;MGSGPARALALKPKHTYEVIGYEDESDDAVIALESDHLPNGEVMEKIAKDCGIDVENLCAVVAPTASLVGSIQVCGRCVETAVYKLNELGFDTRKISAAIGTAPIPPVKADATKAMGTTNDATIYHGQINLTMKAPEIVDFLDKIPSNKSKGYGKPFYEIFKEANFDFYQIDTSLFSPAEVTINELTEGKVYHVGEVNPEVTLKSFGYL
;
A
#
# COMPACT_ATOMS: atom_id res chain seq x y z
N MET A 1 8.70 -9.56 1.16
CA MET A 1 8.87 -8.11 0.85
C MET A 1 9.28 -7.34 2.10
N GLY A 2 10.10 -6.30 1.99
CA GLY A 2 10.55 -5.48 3.13
C GLY A 2 9.83 -4.14 3.22
N SER A 3 9.32 -3.79 4.40
CA SER A 3 8.60 -2.55 4.72
C SER A 3 9.11 -1.95 6.03
N GLY A 4 8.65 -0.74 6.36
CA GLY A 4 8.91 -0.12 7.67
C GLY A 4 10.16 0.77 7.75
N PRO A 5 10.50 1.25 8.96
CA PRO A 5 11.47 2.34 9.20
C PRO A 5 12.89 2.09 8.68
N ALA A 6 13.39 0.85 8.73
CA ALA A 6 14.73 0.51 8.22
C ALA A 6 14.97 0.96 6.77
N ARG A 7 13.90 1.07 5.96
CA ARG A 7 14.01 1.58 4.58
C ARG A 7 14.50 3.02 4.51
N ALA A 8 14.29 3.83 5.55
CA ALA A 8 14.65 5.23 5.60
C ALA A 8 16.11 5.48 5.98
N LEU A 9 16.74 4.50 6.64
CA LEU A 9 18.20 4.44 6.80
C LEU A 9 18.85 3.92 5.51
N ALA A 10 18.33 2.81 4.96
CA ALA A 10 18.89 2.19 3.76
C ALA A 10 18.56 2.92 2.44
N LEU A 11 17.75 3.98 2.50
CA LEU A 11 17.23 4.74 1.37
C LEU A 11 16.67 3.85 0.24
N LYS A 12 15.73 2.96 0.56
CA LYS A 12 15.13 1.99 -0.39
C LYS A 12 13.65 2.28 -0.76
N PRO A 13 13.33 2.65 -2.01
CA PRO A 13 14.25 3.14 -3.05
C PRO A 13 14.66 4.61 -2.79
N LYS A 14 15.85 5.00 -3.25
CA LYS A 14 16.45 6.30 -2.95
C LYS A 14 15.57 7.47 -3.40
N HIS A 15 14.97 7.34 -4.58
CA HIS A 15 14.12 8.37 -5.17
C HIS A 15 12.93 8.77 -4.27
N THR A 16 12.33 7.82 -3.53
CA THR A 16 11.23 8.14 -2.61
C THR A 16 11.66 9.16 -1.56
N TYR A 17 12.84 8.97 -0.96
CA TYR A 17 13.39 9.82 0.10
C TYR A 17 13.79 11.21 -0.42
N GLU A 18 14.31 11.27 -1.65
CA GLU A 18 14.57 12.54 -2.35
C GLU A 18 13.29 13.34 -2.59
N VAL A 19 12.21 12.68 -3.05
CA VAL A 19 10.92 13.34 -3.35
C VAL A 19 10.25 13.86 -2.08
N ILE A 20 10.19 13.05 -1.02
CA ILE A 20 9.53 13.45 0.22
C ILE A 20 10.41 14.33 1.11
N GLY A 21 11.72 14.44 0.82
CA GLY A 21 12.66 15.24 1.59
C GLY A 21 12.88 14.69 3.00
N TYR A 22 12.96 13.37 3.14
CA TYR A 22 13.14 12.67 4.42
C TYR A 22 14.28 11.67 4.30
N GLU A 23 15.11 11.60 5.34
CA GLU A 23 16.11 10.58 5.58
C GLU A 23 16.18 10.43 7.10
N ASP A 24 16.31 9.20 7.58
CA ASP A 24 16.35 8.93 9.02
C ASP A 24 17.81 8.93 9.51
N GLU A 25 18.00 9.21 10.80
CA GLU A 25 19.30 9.17 11.47
C GLU A 25 19.13 8.41 12.79
N SER A 26 19.57 7.15 12.81
CA SER A 26 19.44 6.27 13.97
C SER A 26 20.46 5.14 13.94
N ASP A 27 20.90 4.70 15.12
CA ASP A 27 21.73 3.51 15.32
C ASP A 27 20.89 2.23 15.42
N ASP A 28 19.56 2.36 15.47
CA ASP A 28 18.57 1.27 15.57
C ASP A 28 17.71 1.18 14.31
N ALA A 29 17.35 -0.04 13.90
CA ALA A 29 16.46 -0.24 12.76
C ALA A 29 15.37 -1.27 13.04
N VAL A 30 14.18 -0.99 12.52
CA VAL A 30 13.05 -1.93 12.51
C VAL A 30 12.62 -2.19 11.08
N ILE A 31 12.59 -3.46 10.68
CA ILE A 31 12.07 -3.89 9.38
C ILE A 31 10.88 -4.83 9.56
N ALA A 32 9.85 -4.64 8.74
CA ALA A 32 8.73 -5.56 8.62
C ALA A 32 8.88 -6.41 7.37
N LEU A 33 8.90 -7.73 7.51
CA LEU A 33 9.05 -8.70 6.44
C LEU A 33 7.75 -9.46 6.22
N GLU A 34 7.16 -9.26 5.05
CA GLU A 34 6.10 -10.15 4.56
C GLU A 34 6.76 -11.39 3.95
N SER A 35 6.76 -12.50 4.70
CA SER A 35 7.40 -13.77 4.32
C SER A 35 6.81 -14.95 5.09
N ASP A 36 6.82 -16.12 4.47
CA ASP A 36 6.52 -17.43 5.04
C ASP A 36 7.70 -18.09 5.77
N HIS A 37 8.88 -17.47 5.74
CA HIS A 37 10.08 -17.94 6.42
C HIS A 37 10.67 -16.84 7.30
N LEU A 38 11.25 -17.24 8.43
CA LEU A 38 12.06 -16.32 9.24
C LEU A 38 13.38 -16.01 8.51
N PRO A 39 13.89 -14.77 8.60
CA PRO A 39 15.21 -14.43 8.06
C PRO A 39 16.29 -15.19 8.83
N ASN A 40 17.30 -15.68 8.10
CA ASN A 40 18.51 -16.23 8.70
C ASN A 40 19.51 -15.10 9.04
N GLY A 41 20.65 -15.47 9.66
CA GLY A 41 21.70 -14.51 10.02
C GLY A 41 22.21 -13.69 8.83
N GLU A 42 22.45 -14.32 7.68
CA GLU A 42 22.93 -13.65 6.47
C GLU A 42 21.97 -12.58 5.96
N VAL A 43 20.65 -12.84 6.00
CA VAL A 43 19.63 -11.86 5.63
C VAL A 43 19.64 -10.67 6.61
N MET A 44 19.75 -10.94 7.91
CA MET A 44 19.79 -9.89 8.94
C MET A 44 21.06 -9.03 8.81
N GLU A 45 22.23 -9.65 8.63
CA GLU A 45 23.49 -8.93 8.41
C GLU A 45 23.44 -8.04 7.17
N LYS A 46 22.85 -8.54 6.08
CA LYS A 46 22.67 -7.74 4.86
C LYS A 46 21.80 -6.52 5.10
N ILE A 47 20.67 -6.67 5.80
CA ILE A 47 19.76 -5.56 6.09
C ILE A 47 20.46 -4.54 6.99
N ALA A 48 21.14 -4.99 8.04
CA ALA A 48 21.88 -4.11 8.96
C ALA A 48 22.96 -3.31 8.22
N LYS A 49 23.73 -3.99 7.36
CA LYS A 49 24.74 -3.35 6.51
C LYS A 49 24.14 -2.31 5.57
N ASP A 50 23.02 -2.63 4.92
CA ASP A 50 22.33 -1.70 4.03
C ASP A 50 21.79 -0.47 4.79
N CYS A 51 21.45 -0.62 6.08
CA CYS A 51 21.03 0.46 6.97
C CYS A 51 22.20 1.21 7.64
N GLY A 52 23.44 0.73 7.51
CA GLY A 52 24.61 1.34 8.15
C GLY A 52 24.70 1.15 9.67
N ILE A 53 24.06 0.11 10.22
CA ILE A 53 24.02 -0.17 11.67
C ILE A 53 24.60 -1.55 12.01
N ASP A 54 24.86 -1.78 13.29
CA ASP A 54 25.19 -3.12 13.80
C ASP A 54 23.95 -4.03 13.85
N VAL A 55 24.14 -5.32 13.57
CA VAL A 55 23.03 -6.30 13.49
C VAL A 55 22.32 -6.51 14.82
N GLU A 56 22.99 -6.24 15.95
CA GLU A 56 22.38 -6.30 17.29
C GLU A 56 21.32 -5.22 17.53
N ASN A 57 21.37 -4.13 16.75
CA ASN A 57 20.39 -3.03 16.79
C ASN A 57 19.30 -3.18 15.72
N LEU A 58 19.27 -4.31 15.00
CA LEU A 58 18.25 -4.60 13.98
C LEU A 58 17.15 -5.52 14.55
N CYS A 59 15.91 -5.06 14.47
CA CYS A 59 14.73 -5.86 14.76
C CYS A 59 13.93 -6.17 13.48
N ALA A 60 13.59 -7.45 13.26
CA ALA A 60 12.71 -7.87 12.19
C ALA A 60 11.39 -8.42 12.73
N VAL A 61 10.27 -7.83 12.28
CA VAL A 61 8.92 -8.36 12.50
C VAL A 61 8.50 -9.13 11.25
N VAL A 62 8.10 -10.39 11.40
CA VAL A 62 7.85 -11.28 10.26
C VAL A 62 6.44 -11.85 10.32
N ALA A 63 5.70 -11.78 9.22
CA ALA A 63 4.42 -12.45 9.08
C ALA A 63 4.16 -12.87 7.62
N PRO A 64 3.59 -14.06 7.37
CA PRO A 64 3.16 -14.42 6.03
C PRO A 64 1.88 -13.68 5.64
N THR A 65 1.67 -13.47 4.33
CA THR A 65 0.44 -12.91 3.76
C THR A 65 -0.80 -13.70 4.22
N ALA A 66 -0.69 -15.04 4.21
CA ALA A 66 -1.70 -15.99 4.67
C ALA A 66 -1.78 -16.09 6.21
N SER A 67 -1.89 -14.95 6.90
CA SER A 67 -2.08 -14.88 8.37
C SER A 67 -2.99 -13.73 8.79
N LEU A 68 -3.40 -13.72 10.05
CA LEU A 68 -4.16 -12.59 10.62
C LEU A 68 -3.33 -11.30 10.58
N VAL A 69 -2.04 -11.36 10.94
CA VAL A 69 -1.15 -10.20 10.88
C VAL A 69 -0.98 -9.72 9.45
N GLY A 70 -0.81 -10.64 8.48
CA GLY A 70 -0.77 -10.32 7.05
C GLY A 70 -2.04 -9.61 6.58
N SER A 71 -3.20 -10.12 6.98
CA SER A 71 -4.50 -9.51 6.65
C SER A 71 -4.63 -8.09 7.20
N ILE A 72 -4.24 -7.89 8.47
CA ILE A 72 -4.29 -6.58 9.15
C ILE A 72 -3.29 -5.59 8.55
N GLN A 73 -2.04 -5.99 8.34
CA GLN A 73 -1.01 -5.07 7.89
C GLN A 73 -1.24 -4.63 6.44
N VAL A 74 -1.70 -5.52 5.56
CA VAL A 74 -1.97 -5.15 4.17
C VAL A 74 -3.16 -4.20 4.08
N CYS A 75 -4.27 -4.44 4.78
CA CYS A 75 -5.40 -3.49 4.80
C CYS A 75 -5.04 -2.19 5.53
N GLY A 76 -4.14 -2.23 6.51
CA GLY A 76 -3.57 -1.07 7.19
C GLY A 76 -2.83 -0.10 6.27
N ARG A 77 -2.45 -0.54 5.06
CA ARG A 77 -1.82 0.29 4.01
C ARG A 77 -2.83 1.06 3.15
N CYS A 78 -4.12 1.02 3.45
CA CYS A 78 -5.12 1.67 2.60
C CYS A 78 -4.82 3.15 2.33
N VAL A 79 -4.37 3.92 3.34
CA VAL A 79 -3.91 5.31 3.15
C VAL A 79 -2.65 5.39 2.27
N GLU A 80 -1.70 4.48 2.49
CA GLU A 80 -0.46 4.42 1.71
C GLU A 80 -0.74 4.24 0.22
N THR A 81 -1.70 3.40 -0.17
CA THR A 81 -2.06 3.24 -1.60
C THR A 81 -2.52 4.53 -2.27
N ALA A 82 -3.24 5.41 -1.55
CA ALA A 82 -3.66 6.70 -2.10
C ALA A 82 -2.47 7.65 -2.28
N VAL A 83 -1.59 7.70 -1.27
CA VAL A 83 -0.38 8.55 -1.29
C VAL A 83 0.60 8.06 -2.35
N TYR A 84 0.84 6.75 -2.41
CA TYR A 84 1.69 6.13 -3.42
C TYR A 84 1.13 6.37 -4.83
N LYS A 85 -0.18 6.20 -5.04
CA LYS A 85 -0.81 6.49 -6.33
C LYS A 85 -0.63 7.94 -6.77
N LEU A 86 -0.81 8.90 -5.86
CA LEU A 86 -0.55 10.32 -6.14
C LEU A 86 0.92 10.56 -6.52
N ASN A 87 1.86 9.94 -5.79
CA ASN A 87 3.29 10.03 -6.11
C ASN A 87 3.58 9.49 -7.53
N GLU A 88 3.04 8.32 -7.89
CA GLU A 88 3.19 7.73 -9.23
C GLU A 88 2.59 8.59 -10.35
N LEU A 89 1.57 9.40 -10.03
CA LEU A 89 1.00 10.37 -10.95
C LEU A 89 1.84 11.66 -11.05
N GLY A 90 2.90 11.80 -10.25
CA GLY A 90 3.76 12.98 -10.19
C GLY A 90 3.23 14.11 -9.31
N PHE A 91 2.28 13.83 -8.42
CA PHE A 91 1.78 14.81 -7.45
C PHE A 91 2.79 15.00 -6.29
N ASP A 92 2.96 16.24 -5.84
CA ASP A 92 3.80 16.55 -4.66
C ASP A 92 3.10 16.13 -3.36
N THR A 93 3.38 14.91 -2.91
CA THR A 93 2.76 14.31 -1.72
C THR A 93 3.08 15.04 -0.41
N ARG A 94 4.09 15.92 -0.38
CA ARG A 94 4.40 16.75 0.80
C ARG A 94 3.32 17.79 1.09
N LYS A 95 2.41 18.03 0.14
CA LYS A 95 1.25 18.92 0.34
C LYS A 95 0.11 18.29 1.15
N ILE A 96 0.18 16.97 1.37
CA ILE A 96 -0.78 16.25 2.22
C ILE A 96 -0.44 16.53 3.68
N SER A 97 -1.38 17.17 4.39
CA SER A 97 -1.20 17.55 5.80
C SER A 97 -1.67 16.47 6.76
N ALA A 98 -2.73 15.74 6.40
CA ALA A 98 -3.26 14.63 7.20
C ALA A 98 -4.01 13.64 6.32
N ALA A 99 -4.10 12.40 6.79
CA ALA A 99 -4.89 11.36 6.15
C ALA A 99 -5.49 10.41 7.18
N ILE A 100 -6.68 9.90 6.88
CA ILE A 100 -7.31 8.78 7.58
C ILE A 100 -7.93 7.87 6.53
N GLY A 101 -7.91 6.56 6.77
CA GLY A 101 -8.50 5.61 5.85
C GLY A 101 -8.98 4.36 6.56
N THR A 102 -9.94 3.70 5.94
CA THR A 102 -10.48 2.42 6.41
C THR A 102 -10.53 1.42 5.27
N ALA A 103 -10.16 0.18 5.56
CA ALA A 103 -10.39 -0.98 4.72
C ALA A 103 -10.77 -2.16 5.62
N PRO A 104 -11.67 -3.06 5.18
CA PRO A 104 -12.07 -4.21 5.98
C PRO A 104 -10.90 -5.21 6.10
N ILE A 105 -10.74 -5.80 7.28
CA ILE A 105 -9.79 -6.91 7.46
C ILE A 105 -10.35 -8.13 6.74
N PRO A 106 -9.66 -8.68 5.73
CA PRO A 106 -10.14 -9.82 4.97
C PRO A 106 -10.04 -11.13 5.79
N PRO A 107 -10.83 -12.17 5.44
CA PRO A 107 -10.61 -13.51 5.96
C PRO A 107 -9.23 -14.04 5.58
N VAL A 108 -8.56 -14.67 6.54
CA VAL A 108 -7.27 -15.33 6.30
C VAL A 108 -7.46 -16.50 5.32
N LYS A 109 -6.77 -16.46 4.18
CA LYS A 109 -6.74 -17.56 3.22
C LYS A 109 -5.55 -18.47 3.50
N ALA A 110 -5.71 -19.77 3.28
CA ALA A 110 -4.62 -20.75 3.45
C ALA A 110 -3.58 -20.71 2.33
N ASP A 111 -4.01 -20.41 1.10
CA ASP A 111 -3.13 -20.26 -0.06
C ASP A 111 -2.58 -18.83 -0.14
N ALA A 112 -1.26 -18.70 -0.26
CA ALA A 112 -0.58 -17.39 -0.24
C ALA A 112 -0.99 -16.50 -1.42
N THR A 113 -1.20 -17.06 -2.61
CA THR A 113 -1.61 -16.29 -3.79
C THR A 113 -3.04 -15.79 -3.66
N LYS A 114 -3.95 -16.61 -3.12
CA LYS A 114 -5.31 -16.17 -2.76
C LYS A 114 -5.29 -15.15 -1.63
N ALA A 115 -4.45 -15.33 -0.61
CA ALA A 115 -4.30 -14.37 0.48
C ALA A 115 -3.90 -13.00 -0.08
N MET A 116 -2.86 -12.94 -0.92
CA MET A 116 -2.42 -11.72 -1.60
C MET A 116 -3.57 -11.04 -2.37
N GLY A 117 -4.35 -11.81 -3.12
CA GLY A 117 -5.50 -11.26 -3.84
C GLY A 117 -6.56 -10.69 -2.90
N THR A 118 -7.00 -11.47 -1.92
CA THR A 118 -8.03 -11.05 -0.96
C THR A 118 -7.59 -9.86 -0.12
N THR A 119 -6.32 -9.78 0.27
CA THR A 119 -5.80 -8.64 1.03
C THR A 119 -5.71 -7.35 0.23
N ASN A 120 -5.33 -7.43 -1.05
CA ASN A 120 -5.34 -6.26 -1.92
C ASN A 120 -6.79 -5.81 -2.23
N ASP A 121 -7.69 -6.76 -2.44
CA ASP A 121 -9.10 -6.48 -2.75
C ASP A 121 -9.82 -5.69 -1.64
N ALA A 122 -9.38 -5.82 -0.39
CA ALA A 122 -9.89 -5.01 0.73
C ALA A 122 -9.71 -3.50 0.47
N THR A 123 -8.58 -3.09 -0.10
CA THR A 123 -8.30 -1.69 -0.43
C THR A 123 -8.83 -1.32 -1.82
N ILE A 124 -8.63 -2.19 -2.82
CA ILE A 124 -9.02 -1.95 -4.22
C ILE A 124 -10.53 -1.74 -4.34
N TYR A 125 -11.32 -2.53 -3.63
CA TYR A 125 -12.78 -2.52 -3.75
C TYR A 125 -13.50 -1.93 -2.54
N HIS A 126 -12.81 -1.69 -1.42
CA HIS A 126 -13.43 -1.18 -0.20
C HIS A 126 -12.59 -0.20 0.62
N GLY A 127 -11.43 0.24 0.11
CA GLY A 127 -10.59 1.25 0.76
C GLY A 127 -11.21 2.63 0.63
N GLN A 128 -11.60 3.22 1.75
CA GLN A 128 -12.21 4.55 1.84
C GLN A 128 -11.22 5.50 2.50
N ILE A 129 -10.67 6.45 1.75
CA ILE A 129 -9.59 7.32 2.21
C ILE A 129 -10.04 8.77 2.26
N ASN A 130 -9.66 9.48 3.33
CA ASN A 130 -9.84 10.91 3.48
C ASN A 130 -8.47 11.58 3.55
N LEU A 131 -8.17 12.47 2.61
CA LEU A 131 -6.96 13.26 2.58
C LEU A 131 -7.28 14.72 2.91
N THR A 132 -6.43 15.36 3.69
CA THR A 132 -6.47 16.81 3.95
C THR A 132 -5.18 17.43 3.44
N MET A 133 -5.28 18.45 2.58
CA MET A 133 -4.12 19.01 1.88
C MET A 133 -4.28 20.49 1.54
N LYS A 134 -3.15 21.14 1.21
CA LYS A 134 -3.10 22.48 0.59
C LYS A 134 -2.55 22.35 -0.83
N ALA A 135 -3.43 22.08 -1.78
CA ALA A 135 -3.07 21.76 -3.16
C ALA A 135 -4.25 21.99 -4.10
N PRO A 136 -4.53 23.24 -4.53
CA PRO A 136 -5.59 23.53 -5.49
C PRO A 136 -5.49 22.72 -6.79
N GLU A 137 -4.27 22.36 -7.21
CA GLU A 137 -3.98 21.56 -8.40
C GLU A 137 -4.41 20.08 -8.29
N ILE A 138 -4.88 19.62 -7.13
CA ILE A 138 -5.37 18.24 -6.96
C ILE A 138 -6.49 17.89 -7.95
N VAL A 139 -7.22 18.90 -8.43
CA VAL A 139 -8.27 18.78 -9.45
C VAL A 139 -7.81 18.04 -10.72
N ASP A 140 -6.53 18.16 -11.08
CA ASP A 140 -5.95 17.54 -12.28
C ASP A 140 -5.70 16.02 -12.11
N PHE A 141 -5.86 15.51 -10.89
CA PHE A 141 -5.56 14.13 -10.50
C PHE A 141 -6.80 13.34 -10.09
N LEU A 142 -7.90 14.01 -9.72
CA LEU A 142 -9.09 13.40 -9.11
C LEU A 142 -9.55 12.11 -9.82
N ASP A 143 -9.73 12.17 -11.15
CA ASP A 143 -10.20 11.05 -11.96
C ASP A 143 -9.18 9.93 -12.21
N LYS A 144 -7.96 10.04 -11.68
CA LYS A 144 -6.87 9.08 -11.87
C LYS A 144 -6.52 8.31 -10.59
N ILE A 145 -7.07 8.73 -9.45
CA ILE A 145 -6.75 8.17 -8.14
C ILE A 145 -7.49 6.84 -7.89
N PRO A 146 -8.81 6.71 -8.13
CA PRO A 146 -9.53 5.51 -7.72
C PRO A 146 -9.19 4.28 -8.57
N SER A 147 -9.28 3.09 -7.96
CA SER A 147 -9.05 1.81 -8.63
C SER A 147 -10.01 1.54 -9.79
N ASN A 148 -11.24 2.07 -9.74
CA ASN A 148 -12.25 1.89 -10.79
C ASN A 148 -11.91 2.56 -12.13
N LYS A 149 -10.78 3.28 -12.18
CA LYS A 149 -10.22 3.88 -13.39
C LYS A 149 -9.23 2.96 -14.11
N SER A 150 -8.80 1.88 -13.46
CA SER A 150 -7.94 0.85 -14.06
C SER A 150 -8.72 0.00 -15.06
N LYS A 151 -8.05 -0.42 -16.15
CA LYS A 151 -8.62 -1.37 -17.11
C LYS A 151 -8.82 -2.77 -16.52
N GLY A 152 -8.07 -3.11 -15.48
CA GLY A 152 -8.16 -4.40 -14.78
C GLY A 152 -9.30 -4.47 -13.76
N TYR A 153 -9.99 -3.36 -13.48
CA TYR A 153 -10.99 -3.30 -12.41
C TYR A 153 -12.22 -4.17 -12.69
N GLY A 154 -12.81 -4.72 -11.62
CA GLY A 154 -14.15 -5.33 -11.63
C GLY A 154 -14.19 -6.83 -11.28
N LYS A 155 -13.05 -7.45 -10.97
CA LYS A 155 -12.96 -8.85 -10.53
C LYS A 155 -12.00 -8.99 -9.35
N PRO A 156 -12.16 -10.00 -8.48
CA PRO A 156 -11.17 -10.26 -7.43
C PRO A 156 -9.75 -10.33 -7.99
N PHE A 157 -8.77 -9.72 -7.31
CA PHE A 157 -7.39 -9.61 -7.78
C PHE A 157 -6.77 -10.98 -8.09
N TYR A 158 -7.13 -12.02 -7.34
CA TYR A 158 -6.68 -13.39 -7.63
C TYR A 158 -7.07 -13.83 -9.05
N GLU A 159 -8.30 -13.54 -9.49
CA GLU A 159 -8.77 -13.90 -10.83
C GLU A 159 -8.07 -13.05 -11.90
N ILE A 160 -7.88 -11.76 -11.65
CA ILE A 160 -7.11 -10.87 -12.52
C ILE A 160 -5.67 -11.40 -12.69
N PHE A 161 -5.03 -11.75 -11.58
CA PHE A 161 -3.66 -12.25 -11.57
C PHE A 161 -3.54 -13.61 -12.25
N LYS A 162 -4.54 -14.48 -12.08
CA LYS A 162 -4.65 -15.76 -12.80
C LYS A 162 -4.85 -15.57 -14.31
N GLU A 163 -5.71 -14.64 -14.73
CA GLU A 163 -5.92 -14.29 -16.15
C GLU A 163 -4.63 -13.75 -16.79
N ALA A 164 -3.80 -13.08 -16.00
CA ALA A 164 -2.46 -12.63 -16.36
C ALA A 164 -1.36 -13.72 -16.23
N ASN A 165 -1.73 -15.01 -16.07
CA ASN A 165 -0.80 -16.12 -15.88
C ASN A 165 0.19 -15.93 -14.70
N PHE A 166 -0.25 -15.24 -13.64
CA PHE A 166 0.55 -14.90 -12.47
C PHE A 166 1.77 -14.01 -12.79
N ASP A 167 1.67 -13.19 -13.85
CA ASP A 167 2.70 -12.24 -14.26
C ASP A 167 2.30 -10.80 -13.89
N PHE A 168 3.01 -10.21 -12.92
CA PHE A 168 2.77 -8.84 -12.47
C PHE A 168 3.00 -7.78 -13.56
N TYR A 169 3.84 -8.05 -14.57
CA TYR A 169 4.08 -7.11 -15.67
C TYR A 169 2.86 -6.95 -16.60
N GLN A 170 1.94 -7.91 -16.56
CA GLN A 170 0.69 -7.86 -17.32
C GLN A 170 -0.45 -7.18 -16.54
N ILE A 171 -0.21 -6.82 -15.27
CA ILE A 171 -1.19 -6.12 -14.43
C ILE A 171 -1.06 -4.61 -14.62
N ASP A 172 -2.18 -3.96 -14.86
CA ASP A 172 -2.28 -2.51 -14.83
C ASP A 172 -2.02 -2.02 -13.40
N THR A 173 -0.87 -1.40 -13.17
CA THR A 173 -0.45 -0.94 -11.84
C THR A 173 -1.38 0.13 -11.27
N SER A 174 -2.19 0.80 -12.10
CA SER A 174 -3.20 1.73 -11.62
C SER A 174 -4.31 1.05 -10.79
N LEU A 175 -4.42 -0.28 -10.86
CA LEU A 175 -5.34 -1.07 -10.05
C LEU A 175 -5.00 -1.01 -8.55
N PHE A 176 -3.73 -0.85 -8.18
CA PHE A 176 -3.27 -0.75 -6.78
C PHE A 176 -3.55 0.63 -6.19
N SER A 177 -4.84 0.93 -6.10
CA SER A 177 -5.40 2.22 -5.71
C SER A 177 -6.59 1.98 -4.77
N PRO A 178 -6.98 2.96 -3.95
CA PRO A 178 -8.18 2.83 -3.11
C PRO A 178 -9.46 2.79 -3.94
N ALA A 179 -10.53 2.26 -3.35
CA ALA A 179 -11.86 2.23 -3.96
C ALA A 179 -12.45 3.64 -4.09
N GLU A 180 -12.36 4.43 -3.02
CA GLU A 180 -12.83 5.82 -3.00
C GLU A 180 -11.91 6.73 -2.18
N VAL A 181 -11.89 8.01 -2.57
CA VAL A 181 -11.13 9.06 -1.91
C VAL A 181 -11.96 10.32 -1.78
N THR A 182 -12.03 10.83 -0.55
CA THR A 182 -12.51 12.18 -0.23
C THR A 182 -11.30 13.07 0.05
N ILE A 183 -11.25 14.25 -0.57
CA ILE A 183 -10.14 15.20 -0.43
C ILE A 183 -10.68 16.53 0.08
N ASN A 184 -10.21 16.94 1.25
CA ASN A 184 -10.40 18.26 1.82
C ASN A 184 -9.23 19.17 1.41
N GLU A 185 -9.46 20.05 0.43
CA GLU A 185 -8.50 21.05 -0.02
C GLU A 185 -8.69 22.37 0.75
N LEU A 186 -7.67 22.73 1.53
CA LEU A 186 -7.76 23.78 2.54
C LEU A 186 -7.61 25.20 2.01
N THR A 187 -7.07 25.40 0.79
CA THR A 187 -6.82 26.74 0.24
C THR A 187 -8.15 27.44 -0.07
N GLU A 188 -9.09 26.71 -0.68
CA GLU A 188 -10.42 27.22 -0.99
C GLU A 188 -11.53 26.61 -0.11
N GLY A 189 -11.20 25.63 0.74
CA GLY A 189 -12.16 24.91 1.58
C GLY A 189 -13.07 23.97 0.78
N LYS A 190 -12.60 23.49 -0.37
CA LYS A 190 -13.35 22.61 -1.26
C LYS A 190 -13.17 21.15 -0.85
N VAL A 191 -14.24 20.38 -1.01
CA VAL A 191 -14.23 18.93 -0.81
C VAL A 191 -14.50 18.25 -2.15
N TYR A 192 -13.60 17.35 -2.54
CA TYR A 192 -13.76 16.50 -3.72
C TYR A 192 -13.99 15.06 -3.29
N HIS A 193 -14.83 14.34 -4.03
CA HIS A 193 -15.10 12.93 -3.81
C HIS A 193 -14.99 12.19 -5.14
N VAL A 194 -14.19 11.12 -5.17
CA VAL A 194 -13.97 10.29 -6.36
C VAL A 194 -13.91 8.81 -6.02
N GLY A 195 -14.30 7.98 -6.98
CA GLY A 195 -14.39 6.53 -6.79
C GLY A 195 -15.66 6.13 -6.07
N GLU A 196 -15.73 4.85 -5.74
CA GLU A 196 -16.84 4.23 -5.01
C GLU A 196 -16.39 2.87 -4.45
N VAL A 197 -16.93 2.50 -3.28
CA VAL A 197 -16.83 1.11 -2.81
C VAL A 197 -17.60 0.16 -3.73
N ASN A 198 -17.07 -1.04 -3.91
CA ASN A 198 -17.73 -2.14 -4.62
C ASN A 198 -17.88 -3.36 -3.70
N PRO A 199 -18.93 -3.38 -2.87
CA PRO A 199 -19.14 -4.44 -1.90
C PRO A 199 -19.28 -5.82 -2.56
N GLU A 200 -19.85 -5.91 -3.76
CA GLU A 200 -20.06 -7.19 -4.43
C GLU A 200 -18.73 -7.89 -4.72
N VAL A 201 -17.75 -7.18 -5.29
CA VAL A 201 -16.43 -7.76 -5.57
C VAL A 201 -15.68 -8.05 -4.27
N THR A 202 -15.79 -7.17 -3.24
CA THR A 202 -15.21 -7.42 -1.91
C THR A 202 -15.75 -8.72 -1.31
N LEU A 203 -17.07 -8.88 -1.24
CA LEU A 203 -17.71 -10.05 -0.66
C LEU A 203 -17.39 -11.33 -1.44
N LYS A 204 -17.34 -11.25 -2.78
CA LYS A 204 -16.91 -12.36 -3.64
C LYS A 204 -15.46 -12.76 -3.38
N SER A 205 -14.54 -11.79 -3.30
CA SER A 205 -13.13 -12.06 -2.97
C SER A 205 -12.97 -12.71 -1.59
N PHE A 206 -13.78 -12.24 -0.63
CA PHE A 206 -13.74 -12.73 0.74
C PHE A 206 -14.36 -14.14 0.85
N GLY A 207 -15.14 -14.56 -0.14
CA GLY A 207 -15.82 -15.86 -0.21
C GLY A 207 -17.16 -15.86 0.52
N TYR A 208 -17.80 -14.69 0.63
CA TYR A 208 -19.14 -14.51 1.19
C TYR A 208 -20.24 -14.55 0.13
N LEU A 209 -19.86 -14.44 -1.15
CA LEU A 209 -20.68 -14.63 -2.35
C LEU A 209 -19.96 -15.60 -3.29
#